data_AF-A0A7C3LBZ7-F1
#
_entry.id   AF-A0A7C3LBZ7-F1
#
_cell.length_a   1.000
_cell.length_b   1.000
_cell.length_c   1.000
_cell.angle_alpha   90.00
_cell.angle_beta   90.00
_cell.angle_gamma   90.00
#
_symmetry.space_group_name_H-M   'P 1'
#
loop_
_entity.id
_entity.type
_entity.pdbx_description
1 polymer ?
#
loop_
_entity_poly.entity_id
_entity_poly.type
_entity_poly.pdbx_seq_one_letter_code
_entity_poly.pdbx_strand_id
1 'polypeptide(L)'
;MSGNKARLHAVSAVIDYKPISEPLNFAETPTQELFASNVFSATVMRDRLPKKVYKSLLATIEKGKPLDTSTADIVATAMKDWAIEKGATHYAHVFYPLTGATAEKHDSFLTPNGGGSAIAEFSGEMLIQGEPDGSSFPTGGIRPTFEARGYTAWDVTSPAYILENPNGTTLCIPTAFVSWTGEALDKKTPLLRSMKALNKQAQRILELFGDADGSMVAPTAGAEQEYFLIDRHFALARPDLVAAGRTLFGAKPPKGQEFDDHYFGAIPERVLACMLECERELYKLGVPVKTRHNEVAPGQYEVAPVYENANVSADHQQLIMIMLKRVAEKYGLTCFLHEKPFAGVNGSGKHLNFSFGSASLGNLLEPGDNPHDNARFLVFTAAVIRAVDKYAKLLRATIAFAGNDHRLGANEAPPAIISIFLG
;
A
#
# COMPACT_ATOMS: atom_id res chain seq x y z
N MET A 1 -15.09 23.49 32.86
CA MET A 1 -14.59 22.20 32.33
C MET A 1 -15.70 21.17 32.44
N SER A 2 -15.94 20.36 31.41
CA SER A 2 -17.06 19.39 31.43
C SER A 2 -16.95 18.46 32.64
N GLY A 3 -18.04 18.25 33.39
CA GLY A 3 -18.10 17.28 34.49
C GLY A 3 -18.01 15.80 34.05
N ASN A 4 -17.64 15.55 32.79
CA ASN A 4 -17.47 14.21 32.25
C ASN A 4 -16.13 13.62 32.75
N LYS A 5 -16.23 12.67 33.69
CA LYS A 5 -15.07 11.99 34.30
C LYS A 5 -14.16 11.32 33.27
N ALA A 6 -14.72 10.68 32.24
CA ALA A 6 -13.93 10.01 31.20
C ALA A 6 -13.05 11.00 30.42
N ARG A 7 -13.59 12.18 30.11
CA ARG A 7 -12.80 13.23 29.45
C ARG A 7 -11.69 13.78 30.35
N LEU A 8 -11.96 13.99 31.64
CA LEU A 8 -10.95 14.47 32.59
C LEU A 8 -9.83 13.44 32.78
N HIS A 9 -10.17 12.14 32.86
CA HIS A 9 -9.18 11.06 32.92
C HIS A 9 -8.33 11.00 31.66
N ALA A 10 -8.93 11.15 30.48
CA ALA A 10 -8.19 11.21 29.22
C ALA A 10 -7.21 12.39 29.21
N VAL A 11 -7.64 13.59 29.64
CA VAL A 11 -6.76 14.75 29.75
C VAL A 11 -5.58 14.49 30.69
N SER A 12 -5.82 13.92 31.88
CA SER A 12 -4.74 13.56 32.80
C SER A 12 -3.76 12.58 32.16
N ALA A 13 -4.26 11.53 31.52
CA ALA A 13 -3.41 10.53 30.86
C ALA A 13 -2.59 11.11 29.70
N VAL A 14 -3.11 12.11 28.99
CA VAL A 14 -2.35 12.83 27.95
C VAL A 14 -1.23 13.68 28.56
N ILE A 15 -1.50 14.38 29.66
CA ILE A 15 -0.50 15.21 30.36
C ILE A 15 0.62 14.32 30.91
N ASP A 16 0.26 13.16 31.45
CA ASP A 16 1.19 12.21 32.07
C ASP A 16 1.84 11.25 31.05
N TYR A 17 1.62 11.46 29.74
CA TYR A 17 2.16 10.60 28.68
C TYR A 17 3.68 10.53 28.73
N LYS A 18 4.20 9.30 28.58
CA LYS A 18 5.63 9.01 28.42
C LYS A 18 5.83 8.12 27.18
N PRO A 19 6.88 8.35 26.38
CA PRO A 19 7.25 7.43 25.30
C PRO A 19 7.41 6.00 25.82
N ILE A 20 6.88 5.03 25.08
CA ILE A 20 6.95 3.60 25.44
C ILE A 20 8.30 2.99 25.04
N SER A 21 8.91 3.52 23.99
CA SER A 21 10.19 3.06 23.44
C SER A 21 11.28 4.11 23.59
N GLU A 22 12.52 3.64 23.66
CA GLU A 22 13.71 4.50 23.60
C GLU A 22 13.72 5.32 22.30
N PRO A 23 14.23 6.57 22.33
CA PRO A 23 14.37 7.38 21.13
C PRO A 23 15.21 6.70 20.07
N LEU A 24 14.80 6.83 18.81
CA LEU A 24 15.58 6.36 17.67
C LEU A 24 16.79 7.27 17.43
N ASN A 25 17.98 6.68 17.26
CA ASN A 25 19.18 7.40 16.87
C ASN A 25 19.48 7.20 15.37
N PHE A 26 19.04 8.15 14.55
CA PHE A 26 19.28 8.13 13.10
C PHE A 26 20.75 8.39 12.71
N ALA A 27 21.59 8.86 13.63
CA ALA A 27 23.03 9.00 13.38
C ALA A 27 23.78 7.66 13.54
N GLU A 28 23.32 6.79 14.45
CA GLU A 28 23.89 5.45 14.64
C GLU A 28 23.42 4.46 13.58
N THR A 29 22.19 4.61 13.08
CA THR A 29 21.66 3.78 12.00
C THR A 29 21.14 4.66 10.87
N PRO A 30 22.01 5.04 9.91
CA PRO A 30 21.64 5.88 8.79
C PRO A 30 20.50 5.28 7.97
N THR A 31 19.55 6.12 7.53
CA THR A 31 18.39 5.68 6.73
C THR A 31 18.79 5.02 5.41
N GLN A 32 19.93 5.39 4.84
CA GLN A 32 20.48 4.78 3.63
C GLN A 32 20.77 3.29 3.81
N GLU A 33 21.29 2.88 4.97
CA GLU A 33 21.60 1.47 5.27
C GLU A 33 20.33 0.67 5.56
N LEU A 34 19.29 1.34 6.06
CA LEU A 34 18.01 0.72 6.33
C LEU A 34 17.19 0.50 5.07
N PHE A 35 17.38 1.31 4.02
CA PHE A 35 16.53 1.28 2.84
C PHE A 35 16.52 -0.10 2.17
N ALA A 36 15.32 -0.67 2.05
CA ALA A 36 15.06 -2.01 1.52
C ALA A 36 15.81 -3.16 2.23
N SER A 37 16.31 -2.94 3.45
CA SER A 37 17.05 -3.94 4.23
C SER A 37 16.22 -5.18 4.57
N ASN A 38 14.88 -5.06 4.62
CA ASN A 38 13.93 -6.15 4.85
C ASN A 38 13.20 -6.57 3.58
N VAL A 39 13.76 -6.30 2.40
CA VAL A 39 13.19 -6.71 1.11
C VAL A 39 14.11 -7.74 0.45
N PHE A 40 13.53 -8.82 -0.08
CA PHE A 40 14.25 -9.79 -0.92
C PHE A 40 14.49 -9.17 -2.30
N SER A 41 15.31 -8.12 -2.33
CA SER A 41 15.54 -7.23 -3.47
C SER A 41 16.36 -7.90 -4.57
N ALA A 42 16.43 -7.27 -5.75
CA ALA A 42 17.28 -7.75 -6.85
C ALA A 42 18.75 -7.96 -6.43
N THR A 43 19.27 -7.12 -5.53
CA THR A 43 20.62 -7.29 -4.96
C THR A 43 20.71 -8.57 -4.12
N VAL A 44 19.77 -8.79 -3.20
CA VAL A 44 19.73 -10.01 -2.37
C VAL A 44 19.56 -11.25 -3.25
N MET A 45 18.66 -11.19 -4.24
CA MET A 45 18.46 -12.26 -5.21
C MET A 45 19.74 -12.56 -6.00
N ARG A 46 20.47 -11.54 -6.45
CA ARG A 46 21.73 -11.72 -7.20
C ARG A 46 22.80 -12.40 -6.36
N ASP A 47 22.89 -12.06 -5.08
CA ASP A 47 23.93 -12.55 -4.18
C ASP A 47 23.63 -13.98 -3.70
N ARG A 48 22.35 -14.36 -3.63
CA ARG A 48 21.91 -15.68 -3.13
C ARG A 48 21.56 -16.70 -4.21
N LEU A 49 21.10 -16.27 -5.38
CA LEU A 49 20.63 -17.18 -6.43
C LEU A 49 21.75 -17.53 -7.43
N PRO A 50 21.78 -18.77 -7.94
CA PRO A 50 22.64 -19.11 -9.07
C PRO A 50 22.40 -18.19 -10.27
N LYS A 51 23.46 -17.80 -10.99
CA LYS A 51 23.40 -16.84 -12.11
C LYS A 51 22.33 -17.15 -13.16
N LYS A 52 22.08 -18.43 -13.44
CA LYS A 52 21.02 -18.86 -14.38
C LYS A 52 19.61 -18.63 -13.82
N VAL A 53 19.40 -18.97 -12.55
CA VAL A 53 18.13 -18.79 -11.82
C VAL A 53 17.81 -17.31 -11.69
N TYR A 54 18.79 -16.49 -11.27
CA TYR A 54 18.63 -15.04 -11.19
C TYR A 54 18.20 -14.41 -12.53
N LYS A 55 18.87 -14.78 -13.63
CA LYS A 55 18.50 -14.31 -14.97
C LYS A 55 17.12 -14.77 -15.42
N SER A 56 16.74 -16.01 -15.06
CA SER A 56 15.41 -16.55 -15.35
C SER A 56 14.33 -15.75 -14.62
N LEU A 57 14.52 -15.55 -13.30
CA LEU A 57 13.60 -14.78 -12.45
C LEU A 57 13.47 -13.33 -12.91
N LEU A 58 14.57 -12.65 -13.24
CA LEU A 58 14.51 -11.29 -13.81
C LEU A 58 13.72 -11.25 -15.12
N ALA A 59 13.86 -12.25 -15.99
CA ALA A 59 13.07 -12.30 -17.21
C ALA A 59 11.57 -12.49 -16.93
N THR A 60 11.20 -13.21 -15.87
CA THR A 60 9.83 -13.32 -15.37
C THR A 60 9.31 -11.96 -14.88
N ILE A 61 10.11 -11.25 -14.08
CA ILE A 61 9.75 -9.94 -13.50
C ILE A 61 9.62 -8.85 -14.58
N GLU A 62 10.63 -8.69 -15.43
CA GLU A 62 10.72 -7.58 -16.39
C GLU A 62 9.92 -7.84 -17.67
N LYS A 63 9.83 -9.10 -18.11
CA LYS A 63 9.26 -9.46 -19.42
C LYS A 63 7.99 -10.30 -19.32
N GLY A 64 7.53 -10.62 -18.10
CA GLY A 64 6.32 -11.40 -17.86
C GLY A 64 6.41 -12.83 -18.40
N LYS A 65 7.60 -13.42 -18.47
CA LYS A 65 7.76 -14.84 -18.83
C LYS A 65 7.19 -15.73 -17.72
N PRO A 66 6.69 -16.94 -18.03
CA PRO A 66 6.27 -17.90 -17.00
C PRO A 66 7.42 -18.28 -16.06
N LEU A 67 7.13 -18.43 -14.76
CA LEU A 67 8.09 -18.94 -13.79
C LEU A 67 8.16 -20.46 -13.89
N ASP A 68 9.36 -20.99 -14.11
CA ASP A 68 9.64 -22.42 -14.15
C ASP A 68 9.65 -23.01 -12.72
N THR A 69 9.08 -24.21 -12.54
CA THR A 69 8.99 -24.88 -11.23
C THR A 69 10.34 -25.13 -10.58
N SER A 70 11.34 -25.54 -11.36
CA SER A 70 12.71 -25.75 -10.86
C SER A 70 13.37 -24.43 -10.43
N THR A 71 13.02 -23.32 -11.10
CA THR A 71 13.45 -21.97 -10.68
C THR A 71 12.77 -21.60 -9.36
N ALA A 72 11.47 -21.89 -9.23
CA ALA A 72 10.70 -21.60 -8.02
C ALA A 72 11.23 -22.33 -6.79
N ASP A 73 11.59 -23.62 -6.88
CA ASP A 73 12.13 -24.38 -5.74
C ASP A 73 13.46 -23.79 -5.22
N ILE A 74 14.34 -23.40 -6.14
CA ILE A 74 15.62 -22.76 -5.78
C ILE A 74 15.38 -21.39 -5.13
N VAL A 75 14.43 -20.62 -5.67
CA VAL A 75 14.06 -19.32 -5.12
C VAL A 75 13.42 -19.45 -3.74
N ALA A 76 12.52 -20.42 -3.54
CA ALA A 76 11.89 -20.71 -2.25
C ALA A 76 12.95 -21.03 -1.20
N THR A 77 13.89 -21.93 -1.52
CA THR A 77 14.98 -22.30 -0.60
C THR A 77 15.80 -21.07 -0.21
N ALA A 78 16.25 -20.27 -1.18
CA ALA A 78 17.05 -19.08 -0.92
C ALA A 78 16.28 -18.00 -0.13
N MET A 79 14.99 -17.84 -0.40
CA MET A 79 14.11 -16.89 0.29
C MET A 79 13.86 -17.31 1.74
N LYS A 80 13.64 -18.61 1.98
CA LYS A 80 13.51 -19.20 3.32
C LYS A 80 14.78 -18.99 4.14
N ASP A 81 15.93 -19.36 3.59
CA ASP A 81 17.22 -19.25 4.30
C ASP A 81 17.52 -17.79 4.66
N TRP A 82 17.29 -16.86 3.71
CA TRP A 82 17.38 -15.42 3.96
C TRP A 82 16.44 -14.95 5.08
N ALA A 83 15.21 -15.45 5.11
CA ALA A 83 14.23 -15.07 6.11
C ALA A 83 14.59 -15.61 7.50
N ILE A 84 15.01 -16.87 7.58
CA ILE A 84 15.44 -17.51 8.85
C ILE A 84 16.68 -16.81 9.42
N GLU A 85 17.64 -16.41 8.58
CA GLU A 85 18.81 -15.63 9.01
C GLU A 85 18.42 -14.29 9.64
N LYS A 86 17.28 -13.72 9.23
CA LYS A 86 16.66 -12.51 9.81
C LYS A 86 15.69 -12.81 10.96
N GLY A 87 15.68 -14.04 11.47
CA GLY A 87 14.87 -14.46 12.60
C GLY A 87 13.43 -14.80 12.26
N ALA A 88 13.09 -14.99 10.97
CA ALA A 88 11.75 -15.37 10.59
C ALA A 88 11.44 -16.82 10.99
N THR A 89 10.29 -17.02 11.65
CA THR A 89 9.81 -18.35 12.05
C THR A 89 8.59 -18.79 11.24
N HIS A 90 7.92 -17.84 10.60
CA HIS A 90 6.72 -18.04 9.81
C HIS A 90 6.85 -17.32 8.46
N TYR A 91 6.06 -17.77 7.50
CA TYR A 91 5.78 -17.04 6.27
C TYR A 91 4.28 -16.78 6.13
N ALA A 92 3.92 -15.83 5.29
CA ALA A 92 2.54 -15.50 5.00
C ALA A 92 2.38 -15.05 3.55
N HIS A 93 1.38 -15.62 2.89
CA HIS A 93 0.90 -15.08 1.62
C HIS A 93 0.01 -13.86 1.90
N VAL A 94 0.48 -12.70 1.46
CA VAL A 94 -0.19 -11.42 1.66
C VAL A 94 -1.02 -11.11 0.42
N PHE A 95 -2.31 -10.88 0.59
CA PHE A 95 -3.22 -10.50 -0.50
C PHE A 95 -4.28 -9.51 -0.03
N TYR A 96 -4.93 -8.84 -0.97
CA TYR A 96 -5.94 -7.82 -0.68
C TYR A 96 -7.31 -8.26 -1.18
N PRO A 97 -8.09 -8.99 -0.35
CA PRO A 97 -9.43 -9.41 -0.71
C PRO A 97 -10.35 -8.21 -0.98
N LEU A 98 -11.54 -8.51 -1.51
CA LEU A 98 -12.54 -7.49 -1.88
C LEU A 98 -13.06 -6.63 -0.72
N THR A 99 -12.71 -6.96 0.53
CA THR A 99 -12.98 -6.14 1.73
C THR A 99 -12.11 -4.88 1.79
N GLY A 100 -11.01 -4.81 1.03
CA GLY A 100 -10.10 -3.66 1.00
C GLY A 100 -9.07 -3.61 2.13
N ALA A 101 -9.05 -4.60 3.02
CA ALA A 101 -8.04 -4.78 4.05
C ALA A 101 -7.03 -5.86 3.65
N THR A 102 -5.80 -5.75 4.13
CA THR A 102 -4.78 -6.80 3.97
C THR A 102 -5.19 -8.08 4.69
N ALA A 103 -5.07 -9.21 3.99
CA ALA A 103 -5.23 -10.53 4.55
C ALA A 103 -3.92 -11.31 4.47
N GLU A 104 -3.64 -12.04 5.53
CA GLU A 104 -2.46 -12.89 5.65
C GLU A 104 -2.79 -14.06 6.58
N LYS A 105 -2.27 -15.23 6.24
CA LYS A 105 -2.27 -16.42 7.10
C LYS A 105 -0.81 -16.76 7.37
N HIS A 106 -0.47 -16.97 8.64
CA HIS A 106 0.90 -17.24 9.07
C HIS A 106 1.10 -18.74 9.21
N ASP A 107 1.93 -19.30 8.34
CA ASP A 107 2.29 -20.70 8.33
C ASP A 107 3.74 -20.86 8.81
N SER A 108 4.01 -21.87 9.63
CA SER A 108 5.37 -22.10 10.16
C SER A 108 6.27 -22.68 9.08
N PHE A 109 7.55 -22.31 9.10
CA PHE A 109 8.57 -23.04 8.33
C PHE A 109 8.80 -24.46 8.86
N LEU A 110 8.42 -24.77 10.10
CA LEU A 110 8.76 -26.04 10.73
C LEU A 110 7.76 -27.15 10.38
N THR A 111 8.26 -28.20 9.74
CA THR A 111 7.54 -29.45 9.50
C THR A 111 8.09 -30.57 10.39
N PRO A 112 7.26 -31.28 11.17
CA PRO A 112 7.70 -32.44 11.94
C PRO A 112 8.22 -33.56 11.03
N ASN A 113 9.38 -34.15 11.34
CA ASN A 113 9.98 -35.22 10.52
C ASN A 113 9.66 -36.63 11.01
N GLY A 114 8.64 -36.80 11.88
CA GLY A 114 8.23 -38.08 12.45
C GLY A 114 9.16 -38.67 13.52
N GLY A 115 10.43 -38.25 13.58
CA GLY A 115 11.44 -38.72 14.54
C GLY A 115 11.55 -37.90 15.83
N GLY A 116 10.55 -37.06 16.14
CA GLY A 116 10.59 -36.16 17.30
C GLY A 116 11.43 -34.88 17.09
N SER A 117 11.88 -34.61 15.86
CA SER A 117 12.52 -33.35 15.46
C SER A 117 11.71 -32.67 14.35
N ALA A 118 12.05 -31.41 14.04
CA ALA A 118 11.42 -30.65 12.97
C ALA A 118 12.47 -30.11 12.00
N ILE A 119 12.11 -29.96 10.74
CA ILE A 119 12.95 -29.39 9.70
C ILE A 119 12.29 -28.13 9.15
N ALA A 120 13.10 -27.15 8.76
CA ALA A 120 12.60 -25.94 8.11
C ALA A 120 12.38 -26.20 6.61
N GLU A 121 11.13 -26.20 6.18
CA GLU A 121 10.70 -26.48 4.82
C GLU A 121 9.94 -25.29 4.22
N PHE A 122 10.25 -24.99 2.96
CA PHE A 122 9.54 -24.01 2.14
C PHE A 122 9.83 -24.34 0.66
N SER A 123 8.81 -24.80 -0.06
CA SER A 123 8.97 -25.32 -1.43
C SER A 123 8.53 -24.31 -2.49
N GLY A 124 8.94 -24.53 -3.74
CA GLY A 124 8.50 -23.72 -4.88
C GLY A 124 7.01 -23.88 -5.16
N GLU A 125 6.41 -25.02 -4.80
CA GLU A 125 4.95 -25.23 -4.87
C GLU A 125 4.21 -24.19 -4.03
N MET A 126 4.69 -23.91 -2.81
CA MET A 126 4.10 -22.88 -1.94
C MET A 126 4.21 -21.47 -2.55
N LEU A 127 5.24 -21.18 -3.37
CA LEU A 127 5.33 -19.91 -4.10
C LEU A 127 4.36 -19.83 -5.28
N ILE A 128 4.22 -20.92 -6.04
CA ILE A 128 3.42 -20.94 -7.27
C ILE A 128 1.93 -21.02 -6.95
N GLN A 129 1.56 -21.86 -5.98
CA GLN A 129 0.17 -22.13 -5.60
C GLN A 129 0.07 -22.48 -4.11
N GLY A 130 -0.39 -21.52 -3.30
CA GLY A 130 -0.78 -21.74 -1.91
C GLY A 130 -2.30 -21.88 -1.75
N GLU A 131 -2.75 -22.54 -0.68
CA GLU A 131 -4.17 -22.62 -0.29
C GLU A 131 -4.36 -21.98 1.10
N PRO A 132 -4.77 -20.71 1.20
CA PRO A 132 -4.89 -20.01 2.49
C PRO A 132 -6.16 -20.35 3.28
N ASP A 133 -7.00 -21.30 2.84
CA ASP A 133 -8.40 -21.46 3.26
C ASP A 133 -9.22 -20.18 3.06
N GLY A 134 -9.78 -20.06 1.86
CA GLY A 134 -10.46 -18.84 1.39
C GLY A 134 -11.92 -18.69 1.81
N SER A 135 -12.44 -19.56 2.67
CA SER A 135 -13.89 -19.76 2.83
C SER A 135 -14.66 -18.60 3.44
N SER A 136 -13.98 -17.78 4.25
CA SER A 136 -14.59 -16.64 4.95
C SER A 136 -14.51 -15.32 4.18
N PHE A 137 -13.83 -15.26 3.03
CA PHE A 137 -13.72 -14.03 2.25
C PHE A 137 -14.99 -13.78 1.42
N PRO A 138 -15.49 -12.52 1.36
CA PRO A 138 -16.67 -12.20 0.59
C PRO A 138 -16.41 -12.40 -0.90
N THR A 139 -17.40 -13.00 -1.57
CA THR A 139 -17.30 -13.38 -2.99
C THR A 139 -18.24 -12.58 -3.87
N GLY A 140 -19.04 -11.67 -3.29
CA GLY A 140 -20.07 -10.94 -4.04
C GLY A 140 -21.11 -11.86 -4.71
N GLY A 141 -21.29 -13.09 -4.22
CA GLY A 141 -22.18 -14.09 -4.82
C GLY A 141 -21.57 -14.88 -5.98
N ILE A 142 -20.28 -14.71 -6.28
CA ILE A 142 -19.60 -15.38 -7.40
C ILE A 142 -19.48 -16.90 -7.19
N ARG A 143 -19.47 -17.39 -5.94
CA ARG A 143 -19.36 -18.82 -5.63
C ARG A 143 -20.24 -19.25 -4.44
N PRO A 144 -20.74 -20.50 -4.42
CA PRO A 144 -21.41 -21.09 -3.27
C PRO A 144 -20.41 -21.50 -2.16
N THR A 145 -20.86 -21.56 -0.91
CA THR A 145 -20.02 -21.79 0.28
C THR A 145 -19.26 -23.13 0.25
N PHE A 146 -19.76 -24.15 -0.44
CA PHE A 146 -19.07 -25.44 -0.54
C PHE A 146 -17.91 -25.45 -1.57
N GLU A 147 -17.84 -24.43 -2.44
CA GLU A 147 -16.76 -24.22 -3.42
C GLU A 147 -15.81 -23.08 -2.99
N ALA A 148 -15.79 -22.80 -1.68
CA ALA A 148 -15.08 -21.71 -1.03
C ALA A 148 -13.54 -21.73 -1.15
N ARG A 149 -12.96 -22.76 -1.79
CA ARG A 149 -11.52 -22.85 -1.98
C ARG A 149 -11.01 -21.66 -2.77
N GLY A 150 -9.89 -21.11 -2.31
CA GLY A 150 -9.17 -20.05 -3.00
C GLY A 150 -7.70 -20.40 -3.02
N TYR A 151 -7.01 -19.92 -4.05
CA TYR A 151 -5.60 -20.18 -4.29
C TYR A 151 -4.84 -18.85 -4.34
N THR A 152 -3.67 -18.84 -3.72
CA THR A 152 -2.71 -17.74 -3.79
C THR A 152 -1.60 -18.08 -4.77
N ALA A 153 -1.20 -17.11 -5.59
CA ALA A 153 -0.04 -17.22 -6.45
C ALA A 153 0.90 -16.04 -6.19
N TRP A 154 2.19 -16.31 -5.99
CA TRP A 154 3.17 -15.25 -5.78
C TRP A 154 3.21 -14.29 -6.97
N ASP A 155 2.99 -13.01 -6.68
CA ASP A 155 3.26 -11.93 -7.61
C ASP A 155 4.74 -11.58 -7.57
N VAL A 156 5.51 -12.22 -8.43
CA VAL A 156 6.97 -12.01 -8.58
C VAL A 156 7.36 -10.57 -8.87
N THR A 157 6.44 -9.75 -9.41
CA THR A 157 6.72 -8.35 -9.74
C THR A 157 6.71 -7.43 -8.52
N SER A 158 6.23 -7.94 -7.38
CA SER A 158 6.36 -7.32 -6.08
C SER A 158 7.26 -8.16 -5.17
N PRO A 159 8.36 -7.61 -4.65
CA PRO A 159 9.33 -8.41 -3.91
C PRO A 159 8.76 -8.89 -2.58
N ALA A 160 9.11 -10.12 -2.20
CA ALA A 160 8.87 -10.60 -0.84
C ALA A 160 9.64 -9.74 0.16
N TYR A 161 9.07 -9.56 1.35
CA TYR A 161 9.64 -8.72 2.39
C TYR A 161 9.50 -9.38 3.75
N ILE A 162 10.20 -8.81 4.72
CA ILE A 162 10.20 -9.26 6.10
C ILE A 162 9.50 -8.22 6.95
N LEU A 163 8.50 -8.67 7.71
CA LEU A 163 7.81 -7.85 8.68
C LEU A 163 8.29 -8.22 10.08
N GLU A 164 8.96 -7.27 10.73
CA GLU A 164 9.45 -7.42 12.10
C GLU A 164 8.33 -7.16 13.11
N ASN A 165 8.31 -7.93 14.19
CA ASN A 165 7.47 -7.78 15.37
C ASN A 165 8.34 -7.82 16.63
N PRO A 166 7.98 -7.11 17.71
CA PRO A 166 8.69 -7.21 18.99
C PRO A 166 9.07 -8.63 19.43
N ASN A 167 8.26 -9.63 19.08
CA ASN A 167 8.47 -11.02 19.49
C ASN A 167 8.84 -11.98 18.36
N GLY A 168 9.08 -11.50 17.13
CA GLY A 168 9.44 -12.38 16.02
C GLY A 168 9.28 -11.72 14.66
N THR A 169 9.63 -12.47 13.63
CA THR A 169 9.70 -11.98 12.26
C THR A 169 8.91 -12.91 11.34
N THR A 170 8.26 -12.33 10.32
CA THR A 170 7.48 -13.09 9.34
C THR A 170 7.94 -12.74 7.92
N LEU A 171 8.12 -13.77 7.09
CA LEU A 171 8.32 -13.61 5.65
C LEU A 171 6.98 -13.35 4.97
N CYS A 172 6.79 -12.17 4.40
CA CYS A 172 5.58 -11.79 3.70
C CYS A 172 5.78 -11.91 2.18
N ILE A 173 4.90 -12.66 1.52
CA ILE A 173 4.96 -12.95 0.08
C ILE A 173 3.74 -12.30 -0.59
N PRO A 174 3.89 -11.22 -1.35
CA PRO A 174 2.78 -10.59 -2.07
C PRO A 174 2.14 -11.56 -3.06
N THR A 175 0.84 -11.76 -3.00
CA THR A 175 0.15 -12.76 -3.83
C THR A 175 -1.10 -12.22 -4.49
N ALA A 176 -1.41 -12.80 -5.64
CA ALA A 176 -2.75 -12.76 -6.24
C ALA A 176 -3.63 -13.83 -5.59
N PHE A 177 -4.90 -13.54 -5.34
CA PHE A 177 -5.86 -14.47 -4.74
C PHE A 177 -7.07 -14.70 -5.67
N VAL A 178 -7.25 -15.96 -6.06
CA VAL A 178 -8.27 -16.40 -7.03
C VAL A 178 -9.12 -17.53 -6.47
N SER A 179 -10.32 -17.71 -7.01
CA SER A 179 -11.16 -18.87 -6.74
C SER A 179 -10.57 -20.15 -7.37
N TRP A 180 -11.15 -21.30 -7.03
CA TRP A 180 -10.80 -22.57 -7.68
C TRP A 180 -11.09 -22.58 -9.19
N THR A 181 -12.09 -21.82 -9.63
CA THR A 181 -12.49 -21.61 -11.03
C THR A 181 -11.72 -20.48 -11.73
N GLY A 182 -10.84 -19.76 -11.02
CA GLY A 182 -9.95 -18.74 -11.57
C GLY A 182 -10.52 -17.32 -11.62
N GLU A 183 -11.68 -17.05 -11.00
CA GLU A 183 -12.16 -15.69 -10.78
C GLU A 183 -11.28 -14.96 -9.76
N ALA A 184 -11.09 -13.65 -9.99
CA ALA A 184 -10.34 -12.81 -9.07
C ALA A 184 -11.15 -12.55 -7.79
N LEU A 185 -10.57 -12.86 -6.64
CA LEU A 185 -11.15 -12.60 -5.31
C LEU A 185 -10.39 -11.50 -4.56
N ASP A 186 -9.54 -10.77 -5.28
CA ASP A 186 -8.67 -9.73 -4.77
C ASP A 186 -8.72 -8.45 -5.62
N LYS A 187 -7.97 -7.44 -5.17
CA LYS A 187 -7.73 -6.21 -5.92
C LYS A 187 -6.48 -6.26 -6.81
N LYS A 188 -5.53 -7.16 -6.51
CA LYS A 188 -4.27 -7.26 -7.25
C LYS A 188 -4.44 -7.90 -8.63
N THR A 189 -5.20 -8.99 -8.75
CA THR A 189 -5.42 -9.64 -10.05
C THR A 189 -6.06 -8.70 -11.09
N PRO A 190 -7.13 -7.93 -10.76
CA PRO A 190 -7.68 -6.93 -11.69
C PRO A 190 -6.67 -5.82 -12.05
N LEU A 191 -5.85 -5.37 -11.10
CA LEU A 191 -4.81 -4.36 -11.34
C LEU A 191 -3.79 -4.87 -12.37
N LEU A 192 -3.21 -6.06 -12.15
CA LEU A 192 -2.24 -6.66 -13.07
C LEU A 192 -2.83 -6.88 -14.48
N ARG A 193 -4.08 -7.34 -14.55
CA ARG A 193 -4.81 -7.48 -15.82
C ARG A 193 -5.00 -6.13 -16.53
N SER A 194 -5.30 -5.07 -15.79
CA SER A 194 -5.46 -3.71 -16.34
C SER A 194 -4.14 -3.16 -16.88
N MET A 195 -3.02 -3.41 -16.21
CA MET A 195 -1.68 -3.02 -16.66
C MET A 195 -1.31 -3.72 -17.98
N LYS A 196 -1.60 -5.03 -18.08
CA LYS A 196 -1.39 -5.78 -19.32
C LYS A 196 -2.25 -5.25 -20.47
N ALA A 197 -3.50 -4.87 -20.17
CA ALA A 197 -4.40 -4.27 -21.16
C ALA A 197 -3.89 -2.89 -21.63
N LEU A 198 -3.44 -2.03 -20.71
CA LEU A 198 -2.81 -0.74 -21.02
C LEU A 198 -1.61 -0.92 -21.94
N ASN A 199 -0.67 -1.80 -21.57
CA ASN A 199 0.51 -2.10 -22.37
C ASN A 199 0.12 -2.50 -23.80
N LYS A 200 -0.82 -3.45 -23.96
CA LYS A 200 -1.26 -3.91 -25.29
C LYS A 200 -1.80 -2.76 -26.15
N GLN A 201 -2.61 -1.87 -25.58
CA GLN A 201 -3.18 -0.74 -26.34
C GLN A 201 -2.14 0.35 -26.62
N ALA A 202 -1.24 0.61 -25.68
CA ALA A 202 -0.15 1.57 -25.86
C ALA A 202 0.81 1.10 -26.97
N GLN A 203 1.22 -0.16 -26.97
CA GLN A 203 2.06 -0.75 -28.02
C GLN A 203 1.44 -0.61 -29.41
N ARG A 204 0.13 -0.89 -29.56
CA ARG A 204 -0.59 -0.68 -30.82
C ARG A 204 -0.49 0.76 -31.35
N ILE A 205 -0.48 1.75 -30.45
CA ILE A 205 -0.33 3.17 -30.83
C ILE A 205 1.13 3.47 -31.17
N LEU A 206 2.08 2.99 -30.37
CA LEU A 206 3.52 3.18 -30.59
C LEU A 206 4.00 2.58 -31.92
N GLU A 207 3.38 1.47 -32.36
CA GLU A 207 3.62 0.88 -33.69
C GLU A 207 3.36 1.89 -34.83
N LEU A 208 2.36 2.78 -34.69
CA LEU A 208 2.05 3.81 -35.69
C LEU A 208 3.11 4.92 -35.75
N PHE A 209 3.84 5.13 -34.65
CA PHE A 209 4.94 6.10 -34.57
C PHE A 209 6.30 5.48 -34.96
N GLY A 210 6.37 4.16 -35.15
CA GLY A 210 7.65 3.45 -35.34
C GLY A 210 8.46 3.29 -34.06
N ASP A 211 7.87 3.58 -32.89
CA ASP A 211 8.53 3.59 -31.58
C ASP A 211 8.33 2.27 -30.80
N ALA A 212 7.69 1.26 -31.39
CA ALA A 212 7.47 -0.02 -30.75
C ALA A 212 8.75 -0.86 -30.70
N ASP A 213 9.41 -0.89 -29.53
CA ASP A 213 10.68 -1.58 -29.29
C ASP A 213 10.53 -2.86 -28.43
N GLY A 214 9.29 -3.20 -28.06
CA GLY A 214 8.97 -4.34 -27.20
C GLY A 214 9.19 -4.10 -25.71
N SER A 215 9.58 -2.89 -25.29
CA SER A 215 9.60 -2.50 -23.88
C SER A 215 8.18 -2.46 -23.32
N MET A 216 7.98 -2.97 -22.10
CA MET A 216 6.65 -2.94 -21.49
C MET A 216 6.29 -1.49 -21.12
N VAL A 217 5.16 -1.01 -21.64
CA VAL A 217 4.53 0.22 -21.15
C VAL A 217 3.79 -0.11 -19.86
N ALA A 218 4.26 0.43 -18.74
CA ALA A 218 3.69 0.21 -17.43
C ALA A 218 3.15 1.52 -16.86
N PRO A 219 2.04 1.48 -16.12
CA PRO A 219 1.59 2.63 -15.36
C PRO A 219 2.45 2.83 -14.11
N THR A 220 2.60 4.09 -13.73
CA THR A 220 3.16 4.51 -12.45
C THR A 220 2.08 5.15 -11.58
N ALA A 221 2.25 5.03 -10.27
CA ALA A 221 1.36 5.62 -9.27
C ALA A 221 2.18 6.24 -8.14
N GLY A 222 1.83 7.46 -7.75
CA GLY A 222 2.29 8.13 -6.53
C GLY A 222 1.09 8.50 -5.68
N ALA A 223 0.85 7.75 -4.60
CA ALA A 223 -0.29 7.94 -3.73
C ALA A 223 0.05 8.84 -2.54
N GLU A 224 -0.67 9.95 -2.37
CA GLU A 224 -0.54 10.84 -1.22
C GLU A 224 -1.53 10.38 -0.15
N GLN A 225 -1.05 9.99 1.04
CA GLN A 225 -1.91 9.42 2.09
C GLN A 225 -2.14 10.44 3.20
N GLU A 226 -3.35 10.97 3.27
CA GLU A 226 -3.79 11.79 4.40
C GLU A 226 -4.40 10.94 5.52
N TYR A 227 -4.26 11.38 6.77
CA TYR A 227 -4.78 10.67 7.95
C TYR A 227 -4.90 11.59 9.15
N PHE A 228 -5.63 11.16 10.18
CA PHE A 228 -5.68 11.85 11.47
C PHE A 228 -4.93 11.08 12.55
N LEU A 229 -4.20 11.79 13.42
CA LEU A 229 -3.65 11.24 14.65
C LEU A 229 -4.31 11.90 15.86
N ILE A 230 -4.95 11.07 16.68
CA ILE A 230 -5.66 11.51 17.88
C ILE A 230 -5.09 10.77 19.08
N ASP A 231 -5.00 11.42 20.24
CA ASP A 231 -4.61 10.72 21.46
C ASP A 231 -5.54 9.53 21.72
N ARG A 232 -4.93 8.37 21.99
CA ARG A 232 -5.61 7.10 22.14
C ARG A 232 -6.65 7.13 23.26
N HIS A 233 -6.43 7.87 24.34
CA HIS A 233 -7.42 7.96 25.43
C HIS A 233 -8.69 8.70 24.98
N PHE A 234 -8.56 9.75 24.15
CA PHE A 234 -9.74 10.41 23.58
C PHE A 234 -10.46 9.54 22.55
N ALA A 235 -9.70 8.80 21.73
CA ALA A 235 -10.27 7.88 20.75
C ALA A 235 -11.05 6.74 21.43
N LEU A 236 -10.45 6.08 22.42
CA LEU A 236 -11.08 4.97 23.15
C LEU A 236 -12.26 5.40 24.04
N ALA A 237 -12.25 6.64 24.52
CA ALA A 237 -13.39 7.21 25.25
C ALA A 237 -14.64 7.47 24.36
N ARG A 238 -14.53 7.25 23.04
CA ARG A 238 -15.58 7.48 22.05
C ARG A 238 -15.94 6.17 21.34
N PRO A 239 -16.98 5.44 21.80
CA PRO A 239 -17.40 4.17 21.20
C PRO A 239 -17.71 4.28 19.70
N ASP A 240 -18.21 5.43 19.24
CA ASP A 240 -18.49 5.68 17.83
C ASP A 240 -17.21 5.79 16.99
N LEU A 241 -16.14 6.42 17.49
CA LEU A 241 -14.84 6.39 16.83
C LEU A 241 -14.26 4.97 16.75
N VAL A 242 -14.40 4.18 17.81
CA VAL A 242 -13.91 2.79 17.84
C VAL A 242 -14.68 1.89 16.87
N ALA A 243 -16.01 2.00 16.83
CA ALA A 243 -16.86 1.11 16.04
C ALA A 243 -17.01 1.54 14.57
N ALA A 244 -17.08 2.85 14.31
CA ALA A 244 -17.36 3.39 12.98
C ALA A 244 -16.17 4.09 12.32
N GLY A 245 -15.06 4.30 13.04
CA GLY A 245 -13.90 5.05 12.54
C GLY A 245 -14.17 6.56 12.35
N ARG A 246 -15.35 7.04 12.74
CA ARG A 246 -15.78 8.42 12.65
C ARG A 246 -16.73 8.78 13.78
N THR A 247 -16.81 10.07 14.08
CA THR A 247 -17.81 10.60 15.00
C THR A 247 -19.20 10.52 14.36
N LEU A 248 -20.17 9.99 15.11
CA LEU A 248 -21.59 9.96 14.69
C LEU A 248 -22.36 11.17 15.20
N PHE A 249 -21.92 11.73 16.32
CA PHE A 249 -22.45 12.94 16.93
C PHE A 249 -21.33 13.74 17.62
N GLY A 250 -21.55 15.02 17.84
CA GLY A 250 -20.59 15.88 18.52
C GLY A 250 -20.99 17.35 18.39
N ALA A 251 -20.83 18.11 19.45
CA ALA A 251 -20.96 19.57 19.39
C ALA A 251 -19.76 20.15 18.61
N LYS A 252 -20.00 21.26 17.90
CA LYS A 252 -18.91 22.02 17.26
C LYS A 252 -17.93 22.51 18.34
N PRO A 253 -16.62 22.42 18.11
CA PRO A 253 -15.64 22.96 19.03
C PRO A 253 -15.77 24.49 19.11
N PRO A 254 -15.40 25.13 20.24
CA PRO A 254 -15.41 26.59 20.36
C PRO A 254 -14.51 27.31 19.35
N LYS A 255 -13.40 26.68 18.93
CA LYS A 255 -12.60 27.06 17.77
C LYS A 255 -12.69 25.92 16.74
N GLY A 256 -13.20 26.24 15.55
CA GLY A 256 -13.29 25.30 14.43
C GLY A 256 -11.98 25.19 13.68
N GLN A 257 -12.05 24.63 12.47
CA GLN A 257 -11.03 24.87 11.47
C GLN A 257 -11.26 26.28 10.92
N GLU A 258 -10.25 27.13 11.00
CA GLU A 258 -10.29 28.53 10.57
C GLU A 258 -9.36 28.74 9.37
N PHE A 259 -9.58 29.80 8.58
CA PHE A 259 -8.73 30.12 7.42
C PHE A 259 -7.27 30.44 7.79
N ASP A 260 -7.02 30.84 9.03
CA ASP A 260 -5.69 31.13 9.57
C ASP A 260 -5.03 29.91 10.25
N ASP A 261 -5.68 28.74 10.28
CA ASP A 261 -5.02 27.52 10.72
C ASP A 261 -3.90 27.15 9.72
N HIS A 262 -2.66 27.15 10.23
CA HIS A 262 -1.47 27.04 9.38
C HIS A 262 -1.30 25.65 8.75
N TYR A 263 -1.70 25.55 7.48
CA TYR A 263 -1.16 24.55 6.56
C TYR A 263 0.37 24.66 6.52
N PHE A 264 1.08 23.53 6.59
CA PHE A 264 2.54 23.47 6.76
C PHE A 264 3.09 24.16 8.02
N GLY A 265 2.30 24.18 9.10
CA GLY A 265 2.73 24.60 10.43
C GLY A 265 3.72 23.64 11.10
N ALA A 266 4.21 24.04 12.28
CA ALA A 266 5.09 23.19 13.06
C ALA A 266 4.35 21.94 13.58
N ILE A 267 4.91 20.75 13.29
CA ILE A 267 4.35 19.48 13.74
C ILE A 267 4.68 19.29 15.23
N PRO A 268 3.69 18.96 16.09
CA PRO A 268 3.95 18.67 17.51
C PRO A 268 4.99 17.56 17.69
N GLU A 269 5.90 17.71 18.65
CA GLU A 269 7.06 16.83 18.83
C GLU A 269 6.71 15.34 18.94
N ARG A 270 5.67 15.01 19.73
CA ARG A 270 5.16 13.63 19.86
C ARG A 270 4.69 13.04 18.52
N VAL A 271 4.06 13.87 17.68
CA VAL A 271 3.59 13.44 16.37
C VAL A 271 4.77 13.27 15.40
N LEU A 272 5.71 14.21 15.42
CA LEU A 272 6.91 14.13 14.59
C LEU A 272 7.74 12.88 14.93
N ALA A 273 7.87 12.53 16.21
CA ALA A 273 8.53 11.29 16.63
C ALA A 273 7.82 10.04 16.08
N CYS A 274 6.48 10.02 16.12
CA CYS A 274 5.68 8.95 15.51
C CYS A 274 5.91 8.85 13.99
N MET A 275 5.94 9.98 13.28
CA MET A 275 6.20 10.01 11.84
C MET A 275 7.60 9.51 11.49
N LEU A 276 8.61 9.94 12.26
CA LEU A 276 10.00 9.51 12.08
C LEU A 276 10.16 8.00 12.22
N GLU A 277 9.56 7.38 13.25
CA GLU A 277 9.58 5.93 13.37
C GLU A 277 8.80 5.24 12.24
N CYS A 278 7.64 5.77 11.84
CA CYS A 278 6.86 5.22 10.75
C CYS A 278 7.67 5.20 9.44
N GLU A 279 8.33 6.29 9.10
CA GLU A 279 9.24 6.38 7.95
C GLU A 279 10.40 5.40 8.06
N ARG A 280 11.03 5.29 9.23
CA ARG A 280 12.13 4.36 9.45
C ARG A 280 11.71 2.92 9.13
N GLU A 281 10.55 2.49 9.62
CA GLU A 281 10.02 1.16 9.34
C GLU A 281 9.62 0.99 7.87
N LEU A 282 9.09 2.04 7.23
CA LEU A 282 8.78 2.04 5.81
C LEU A 282 10.03 1.96 4.93
N TYR A 283 11.13 2.63 5.30
CA TYR A 283 12.40 2.53 4.58
C TYR A 283 12.95 1.10 4.62
N LYS A 284 12.87 0.40 5.77
CA LYS A 284 13.25 -1.03 5.85
C LYS A 284 12.49 -1.89 4.82
N LEU A 285 11.22 -1.58 4.61
CA LEU A 285 10.32 -2.25 3.66
C LEU A 285 10.50 -1.76 2.21
N GLY A 286 11.43 -0.84 1.96
CA GLY A 286 11.72 -0.31 0.62
C GLY A 286 10.75 0.75 0.12
N VAL A 287 9.84 1.24 0.96
CA VAL A 287 8.88 2.29 0.59
C VAL A 287 9.63 3.63 0.52
N PRO A 288 9.65 4.32 -0.64
CA PRO A 288 10.45 5.53 -0.83
C PRO A 288 9.69 6.78 -0.36
N VAL A 289 9.42 6.88 0.95
CA VAL A 289 8.77 8.07 1.52
C VAL A 289 9.59 9.33 1.20
N LYS A 290 8.92 10.38 0.71
CA LYS A 290 9.57 11.62 0.27
C LYS A 290 9.15 12.84 1.06
N THR A 291 7.85 12.99 1.31
CA THR A 291 7.30 14.16 1.99
C THR A 291 6.38 13.77 3.13
N ARG A 292 6.35 14.65 4.14
CA ARG A 292 5.41 14.62 5.26
C ARG A 292 5.10 16.04 5.68
N HIS A 293 3.87 16.28 6.12
CA HIS A 293 3.48 17.56 6.69
C HIS A 293 2.18 17.44 7.49
N ASN A 294 1.83 18.48 8.23
CA ASN A 294 0.46 18.66 8.69
C ASN A 294 -0.43 19.14 7.54
N GLU A 295 -1.68 18.74 7.63
CA GLU A 295 -2.74 19.12 6.70
C GLU A 295 -3.58 20.28 7.24
N VAL A 296 -4.61 20.67 6.50
CA VAL A 296 -5.45 21.83 6.82
C VAL A 296 -6.26 21.64 8.11
N ALA A 297 -6.78 20.42 8.41
CA ALA A 297 -7.55 20.21 9.64
C ALA A 297 -6.66 19.93 10.87
N PRO A 298 -7.12 20.30 12.08
CA PRO A 298 -6.41 19.98 13.32
C PRO A 298 -6.18 18.48 13.51
N GLY A 299 -4.91 18.09 13.68
CA GLY A 299 -4.52 16.69 13.86
C GLY A 299 -4.59 15.85 12.57
N GLN A 300 -4.76 16.49 11.40
CA GLN A 300 -4.63 15.88 10.09
C GLN A 300 -3.18 16.01 9.61
N TYR A 301 -2.70 14.98 8.93
CA TYR A 301 -1.35 14.90 8.39
C TYR A 301 -1.35 14.17 7.05
N GLU A 302 -0.26 14.34 6.30
CA GLU A 302 -0.01 13.64 5.04
C GLU A 302 1.37 12.99 5.03
N VAL A 303 1.47 11.85 4.36
CA VAL A 303 2.73 11.25 3.92
C VAL A 303 2.63 10.87 2.44
N ALA A 304 3.65 11.20 1.65
CA ALA A 304 3.70 10.80 0.24
C ALA A 304 5.06 10.15 -0.11
N PRO A 305 5.05 8.95 -0.71
CA PRO A 305 6.22 8.35 -1.33
C PRO A 305 6.46 8.90 -2.74
N VAL A 306 7.67 8.68 -3.26
CA VAL A 306 7.95 8.82 -4.68
C VAL A 306 7.05 7.86 -5.47
N TYR A 307 6.63 8.26 -6.67
CA TYR A 307 5.88 7.36 -7.54
C TYR A 307 6.69 6.12 -7.90
N GLU A 308 6.01 5.00 -8.08
CA GLU A 308 6.60 3.72 -8.46
C GLU A 308 5.75 3.05 -9.54
N ASN A 309 6.16 1.87 -10.02
CA ASN A 309 5.27 1.02 -10.80
C ASN A 309 3.94 0.84 -10.05
N ALA A 310 2.80 0.96 -10.75
CA ALA A 310 1.48 1.01 -10.09
C ALA A 310 1.17 -0.21 -9.22
N ASN A 311 1.71 -1.40 -9.56
CA ASN A 311 1.53 -2.60 -8.76
C ASN A 311 2.28 -2.52 -7.43
N VAL A 312 3.56 -2.15 -7.48
CA VAL A 312 4.43 -1.98 -6.29
C VAL A 312 3.91 -0.83 -5.42
N SER A 313 3.53 0.29 -6.04
CA SER A 313 2.92 1.44 -5.34
C SER A 313 1.64 1.04 -4.60
N ALA A 314 0.79 0.19 -5.19
CA ALA A 314 -0.41 -0.30 -4.53
C ALA A 314 -0.11 -1.18 -3.30
N ASP A 315 0.93 -2.01 -3.35
CA ASP A 315 1.38 -2.79 -2.19
C ASP A 315 2.00 -1.90 -1.10
N HIS A 316 2.90 -1.01 -1.50
CA HIS A 316 3.52 -0.03 -0.60
C HIS A 316 2.47 0.84 0.08
N GLN A 317 1.40 1.22 -0.63
CA GLN A 317 0.28 1.95 -0.02
C GLN A 317 -0.39 1.18 1.10
N GLN A 318 -0.55 -0.14 0.96
CA GLN A 318 -1.11 -0.98 2.02
C GLN A 318 -0.15 -1.08 3.21
N LEU A 319 1.16 -1.18 2.95
CA LEU A 319 2.19 -1.15 3.99
C LEU A 319 2.21 0.19 4.73
N ILE A 320 2.09 1.32 4.04
CA ILE A 320 1.95 2.66 4.64
C ILE A 320 0.77 2.68 5.61
N MET A 321 -0.40 2.24 5.18
CA MET A 321 -1.59 2.22 6.04
C MET A 321 -1.44 1.33 7.28
N ILE A 322 -0.77 0.17 7.14
CA ILE A 322 -0.50 -0.73 8.28
C ILE A 322 0.52 -0.07 9.23
N MET A 323 1.63 0.47 8.71
CA MET A 323 2.68 1.06 9.53
C MET A 323 2.17 2.30 10.28
N LEU A 324 1.38 3.16 9.62
CA LEU A 324 0.77 4.33 10.26
C LEU A 324 -0.07 3.93 11.48
N LYS A 325 -0.92 2.89 11.36
CA LYS A 325 -1.72 2.40 12.49
C LYS A 325 -0.84 1.80 13.57
N ARG A 326 0.07 0.91 13.19
CA ARG A 326 0.90 0.14 14.11
C ARG A 326 1.86 1.01 14.91
N VAL A 327 2.50 1.98 14.28
CA VAL A 327 3.44 2.88 14.93
C VAL A 327 2.70 3.89 15.80
N ALA A 328 1.56 4.44 15.35
CA ALA A 328 0.77 5.37 16.15
C ALA A 328 0.45 4.83 17.56
N GLU A 329 0.13 3.55 17.70
CA GLU A 329 -0.17 2.94 19.00
C GLU A 329 1.02 3.00 19.98
N LYS A 330 2.26 2.87 19.49
CA LYS A 330 3.48 2.96 20.32
C LYS A 330 3.67 4.36 20.92
N TYR A 331 3.15 5.38 20.24
CA TYR A 331 3.18 6.76 20.69
C TYR A 331 1.90 7.15 21.45
N GLY A 332 1.06 6.19 21.86
CA GLY A 332 -0.22 6.44 22.52
C GLY A 332 -1.23 7.21 21.65
N LEU A 333 -1.05 7.16 20.33
CA LEU A 333 -1.93 7.78 19.35
C LEU A 333 -2.81 6.71 18.69
N THR A 334 -3.89 7.15 18.06
CA THR A 334 -4.75 6.33 17.19
C THR A 334 -4.76 6.99 15.82
N CYS A 335 -4.36 6.23 14.80
CA CYS A 335 -4.40 6.67 13.40
C CYS A 335 -5.77 6.34 12.79
N PHE A 336 -6.46 7.38 12.32
CA PHE A 336 -7.71 7.26 11.58
C PHE A 336 -7.46 7.48 10.09
N LEU A 337 -7.81 6.47 9.29
CA LEU A 337 -7.75 6.50 7.82
C LEU A 337 -9.12 6.72 7.17
N HIS A 338 -10.17 6.89 7.97
CA HIS A 338 -11.50 7.19 7.46
C HIS A 338 -11.49 8.57 6.77
N GLU A 339 -12.22 8.72 5.68
CA GLU A 339 -12.19 9.86 4.76
C GLU A 339 -12.85 11.09 5.35
N LYS A 340 -13.77 10.87 6.30
CA LYS A 340 -14.38 11.92 7.11
C LYS A 340 -14.54 11.52 8.59
N PRO A 341 -13.47 11.50 9.40
CA PRO A 341 -13.55 11.07 10.80
C PRO A 341 -14.33 12.08 11.66
N PHE A 342 -14.22 13.37 11.34
CA PHE A 342 -14.84 14.48 12.08
C PHE A 342 -15.71 15.33 11.15
N ALA A 343 -16.92 15.63 11.60
CA ALA A 343 -17.83 16.51 10.87
C ALA A 343 -17.40 17.97 10.99
N GLY A 344 -17.53 18.74 9.90
CA GLY A 344 -17.31 20.19 9.89
C GLY A 344 -15.85 20.66 9.76
N VAL A 345 -14.90 19.74 9.50
CA VAL A 345 -13.49 20.03 9.17
C VAL A 345 -13.10 19.30 7.88
N ASN A 346 -11.92 19.55 7.30
CA ASN A 346 -11.42 18.82 6.13
C ASN A 346 -11.45 17.29 6.37
N GLY A 347 -11.69 16.55 5.29
CA GLY A 347 -11.63 15.09 5.31
C GLY A 347 -10.30 14.61 4.73
N SER A 348 -9.95 13.35 4.99
CA SER A 348 -8.71 12.74 4.51
C SER A 348 -8.88 12.20 3.09
N GLY A 349 -8.10 12.76 2.16
CA GLY A 349 -7.95 12.28 0.80
C GLY A 349 -6.91 11.16 0.65
N LYS A 350 -6.91 10.61 -0.56
CA LYS A 350 -5.78 9.86 -1.08
C LYS A 350 -5.59 10.22 -2.55
N HIS A 351 -4.79 11.24 -2.84
CA HIS A 351 -4.53 11.61 -4.22
C HIS A 351 -3.72 10.51 -4.90
N LEU A 352 -3.95 10.33 -6.20
CA LEU A 352 -3.26 9.34 -7.00
C LEU A 352 -2.67 10.02 -8.24
N ASN A 353 -1.39 10.36 -8.15
CA ASN A 353 -0.62 10.84 -9.28
C ASN A 353 -0.39 9.66 -10.22
N PHE A 354 -1.04 9.67 -11.38
CA PHE A 354 -1.01 8.60 -12.37
C PHE A 354 -0.24 9.03 -13.61
N SER A 355 0.63 8.15 -14.09
CA SER A 355 1.27 8.27 -15.40
C SER A 355 1.50 6.88 -16.00
N PHE A 356 2.00 6.80 -17.23
CA PHE A 356 2.41 5.55 -17.84
C PHE A 356 3.47 5.78 -18.91
N GLY A 357 4.36 4.81 -19.05
CA GLY A 357 5.54 4.93 -19.90
C GLY A 357 6.31 3.63 -20.02
N SER A 358 7.40 3.66 -20.77
CA SER A 358 8.33 2.54 -20.87
C SER A 358 9.74 2.97 -20.49
N ALA A 359 10.60 2.00 -20.22
CA ALA A 359 12.01 2.26 -19.88
C ALA A 359 12.78 2.96 -21.02
N SER A 360 12.36 2.78 -22.27
CA SER A 360 13.02 3.37 -23.45
C SER A 360 12.47 4.71 -23.86
N LEU A 361 11.16 4.94 -23.70
CA LEU A 361 10.48 6.16 -24.15
C LEU A 361 10.21 7.16 -23.02
N GLY A 362 10.37 6.73 -21.76
CA GLY A 362 9.99 7.53 -20.61
C GLY A 362 8.48 7.69 -20.48
N ASN A 363 8.07 8.81 -19.90
CA ASN A 363 6.67 9.13 -19.65
C ASN A 363 5.95 9.56 -20.95
N LEU A 364 4.86 8.86 -21.30
CA LEU A 364 4.07 9.15 -22.51
C LEU A 364 3.12 10.36 -22.36
N LEU A 365 2.97 10.87 -21.13
CA LEU A 365 2.23 12.09 -20.78
C LEU A 365 3.17 13.27 -20.49
N GLU A 366 4.44 13.16 -20.86
CA GLU A 366 5.38 14.28 -20.73
C GLU A 366 5.37 15.12 -22.02
N PRO A 367 5.07 16.43 -21.93
CA PRO A 367 4.92 17.29 -23.10
C PRO A 367 6.25 17.56 -23.82
N GLY A 368 7.36 17.60 -23.08
CA GLY A 368 8.63 18.13 -23.57
C GLY A 368 8.62 19.66 -23.73
N ASP A 369 9.69 20.20 -24.31
CA ASP A 369 9.89 21.66 -24.43
C ASP A 369 8.93 22.33 -25.42
N ASN A 370 8.53 21.62 -26.49
CA ASN A 370 7.53 22.09 -27.45
C ASN A 370 6.36 21.09 -27.59
N PRO A 371 5.32 21.22 -26.76
CA PRO A 371 4.22 20.25 -26.69
C PRO A 371 3.45 20.09 -28.03
N HIS A 372 3.38 21.15 -28.84
CA HIS A 372 2.65 21.13 -30.12
C HIS A 372 3.31 20.24 -31.18
N ASP A 373 4.62 20.07 -31.10
CA ASP A 373 5.38 19.23 -32.04
C ASP A 373 5.43 17.77 -31.57
N ASN A 374 5.13 17.51 -30.30
CA ASN A 374 5.14 16.18 -29.70
C ASN A 374 3.84 15.44 -29.99
N ALA A 375 3.67 14.96 -31.23
CA ALA A 375 2.49 14.24 -31.67
C ALA A 375 2.16 13.01 -30.79
N ARG A 376 3.20 12.33 -30.25
CA ARG A 376 3.03 11.20 -29.34
C ARG A 376 2.33 11.63 -28.04
N PHE A 377 2.85 12.65 -27.37
CA PHE A 377 2.24 13.24 -26.19
C PHE A 377 0.79 13.68 -26.45
N LEU A 378 0.54 14.37 -27.57
CA LEU A 378 -0.80 14.85 -27.94
C LEU A 378 -1.79 13.69 -28.12
N VAL A 379 -1.38 12.61 -28.79
CA VAL A 379 -2.23 11.43 -29.00
C VAL A 379 -2.54 10.72 -27.68
N PHE A 380 -1.54 10.49 -26.83
CA PHE A 380 -1.77 9.84 -25.53
C PHE A 380 -2.61 10.72 -24.59
N THR A 381 -2.36 12.03 -24.55
CA THR A 381 -3.16 12.98 -23.77
C THR A 381 -4.61 13.02 -24.26
N ALA A 382 -4.83 13.11 -25.57
CA ALA A 382 -6.18 13.04 -26.15
C ALA A 382 -6.88 11.72 -25.84
N ALA A 383 -6.16 10.60 -25.84
CA ALA A 383 -6.68 9.29 -25.45
C ALA A 383 -7.11 9.26 -23.97
N VAL A 384 -6.30 9.83 -23.06
CA VAL A 384 -6.66 9.97 -21.64
C VAL A 384 -7.91 10.84 -21.47
N ILE A 385 -7.96 12.00 -22.14
CA ILE A 385 -9.13 12.89 -22.10
C ILE A 385 -10.39 12.15 -22.55
N ARG A 386 -10.30 11.44 -23.68
CA ARG A 386 -11.41 10.66 -24.21
C ARG A 386 -11.81 9.51 -23.29
N ALA A 387 -10.84 8.86 -22.64
CA ALA A 387 -11.12 7.78 -21.70
C ALA A 387 -11.87 8.29 -20.46
N VAL A 388 -11.44 9.42 -19.89
CA VAL A 388 -12.11 10.03 -18.73
C VAL A 388 -13.52 10.48 -19.10
N ASP A 389 -13.71 11.14 -20.23
CA ASP A 389 -15.04 11.55 -20.73
C ASP A 389 -15.97 10.33 -20.92
N LYS A 390 -15.50 9.31 -21.64
CA LYS A 390 -16.29 8.12 -21.96
C LYS A 390 -16.61 7.25 -20.74
N TYR A 391 -15.68 7.17 -19.78
CA TYR A 391 -15.76 6.26 -18.63
C TYR A 391 -15.90 7.00 -17.28
N ALA A 392 -16.29 8.27 -17.28
CA ALA A 392 -16.46 9.09 -16.08
C ALA A 392 -17.29 8.40 -14.98
N LYS A 393 -18.42 7.78 -15.36
CA LYS A 393 -19.29 7.05 -14.42
C LYS A 393 -18.59 5.84 -13.80
N LEU A 394 -17.77 5.12 -14.58
CA LEU A 394 -17.01 3.98 -14.10
C LEU A 394 -15.91 4.44 -13.13
N LEU A 395 -15.16 5.49 -13.48
CA LEU A 395 -14.14 6.10 -12.60
C LEU A 395 -14.77 6.59 -11.29
N ARG A 396 -15.96 7.20 -11.34
CA ARG A 396 -16.67 7.59 -10.12
C ARG A 396 -17.05 6.39 -9.26
N ALA A 397 -17.47 5.28 -9.89
CA ALA A 397 -17.85 4.06 -9.19
C ALA A 397 -16.66 3.38 -8.49
N THR A 398 -15.44 3.46 -9.04
CA THR A 398 -14.27 2.81 -8.42
C THR A 398 -13.81 3.48 -7.12
N ILE A 399 -14.20 4.74 -6.89
CA ILE A 399 -13.93 5.49 -5.64
C ILE A 399 -15.18 5.71 -4.79
N ALA A 400 -16.32 5.11 -5.18
CA ALA A 400 -17.58 5.24 -4.45
C ALA A 400 -17.60 4.27 -3.27
N PHE A 401 -17.66 4.83 -2.06
CA PHE A 401 -17.92 4.08 -0.84
C PHE A 401 -18.48 5.03 0.24
N ALA A 402 -19.19 4.46 1.20
CA ALA A 402 -19.96 5.21 2.19
C ALA A 402 -19.17 6.30 2.94
N GLY A 403 -17.91 6.06 3.31
CA GLY A 403 -17.10 7.07 4.01
C GLY A 403 -16.65 8.22 3.11
N ASN A 404 -16.32 7.95 1.83
CA ASN A 404 -15.90 8.97 0.87
C ASN A 404 -17.09 9.83 0.43
N ASP A 405 -18.31 9.29 0.43
CA ASP A 405 -19.53 10.06 0.17
C ASP A 405 -19.80 11.12 1.26
N HIS A 406 -19.21 10.98 2.45
CA HIS A 406 -19.20 12.04 3.46
C HIS A 406 -18.13 13.12 3.23
N ARG A 407 -17.17 12.86 2.33
CA ARG A 407 -16.04 13.76 2.02
C ARG A 407 -16.30 14.59 0.77
N LEU A 408 -16.75 13.96 -0.31
CA LEU A 408 -16.82 14.57 -1.65
C LEU A 408 -17.73 15.80 -1.71
N GLY A 409 -17.30 16.81 -2.45
CA GLY A 409 -18.06 18.06 -2.68
C GLY A 409 -17.99 19.08 -1.54
N ALA A 410 -17.03 18.95 -0.63
CA ALA A 410 -16.81 19.86 0.48
C ALA A 410 -15.31 20.02 0.78
N ASN A 411 -14.91 21.18 1.35
CA ASN A 411 -13.58 21.37 1.96
C ASN A 411 -12.41 20.78 1.14
N GLU A 412 -12.14 21.35 -0.04
CA GLU A 412 -11.09 20.93 -0.99
C GLU A 412 -11.27 19.54 -1.63
N ALA A 413 -12.21 18.71 -1.15
CA ALA A 413 -12.53 17.47 -1.81
C ALA A 413 -13.29 17.71 -3.12
N PRO A 414 -12.93 17.02 -4.22
CA PRO A 414 -13.63 17.17 -5.49
C PRO A 414 -15.11 16.78 -5.37
N PRO A 415 -16.01 17.39 -6.16
CA PRO A 415 -17.39 16.94 -6.24
C PRO A 415 -17.47 15.54 -6.86
N ALA A 416 -18.64 14.92 -6.81
CA ALA A 416 -18.89 13.63 -7.47
C ALA A 416 -18.86 13.70 -9.02
N ILE A 417 -18.57 14.89 -9.58
CA ILE A 417 -18.48 15.15 -11.02
C ILE A 417 -17.03 14.97 -11.44
N ILE A 418 -16.81 14.08 -12.41
CA ILE A 418 -15.48 13.86 -12.99
C ILE A 418 -15.27 14.85 -14.14
N SER A 419 -14.21 15.64 -14.06
CA SER A 419 -13.76 16.56 -15.09
C SER A 419 -12.24 16.61 -15.13
N ILE A 420 -11.67 17.01 -16.28
CA ILE A 420 -10.23 17.20 -16.43
C ILE A 420 -9.91 18.69 -16.39
N PHE A 421 -8.78 19.01 -15.79
CA PHE A 421 -8.13 20.30 -15.86
C PHE A 421 -6.80 20.16 -16.64
N LEU A 422 -6.58 20.98 -17.66
CA LEU A 422 -5.36 20.94 -18.51
C LEU A 422 -4.46 22.17 -18.35
N GLY A 423 -4.85 23.14 -17.52
CA GLY A 423 -4.26 24.48 -17.50
C GLY A 423 -5.22 25.53 -18.02
#